data_AF-A0A3B8XIX6-F1
#
_entry.id   AF-A0A3B8XIX6-F1
#
_cell.length_a   1.000
_cell.length_b   1.000
_cell.length_c   1.000
_cell.angle_alpha   90.00
_cell.angle_beta   90.00
_cell.angle_gamma   90.00
#
_symmetry.space_group_name_H-M   'P 1'
#
loop_
_entity.id
_entity.type
_entity.pdbx_description
1 polymer ?
#
loop_
_entity_poly.entity_id
_entity_poly.type
_entity_poly.pdbx_seq_one_letter_code
_entity_poly.pdbx_strand_id
1 'polypeptide(L)'
;MTAAPLLARFLHVRRSELDRTLQVAGFAILLGWAMYTAFNATQAIFLNKAGPHAYPLFFVVLALAVWPMVALQGVLTRRLGVGRALRLTLVLNAVIAPILYIVYFISEAPSVAFSVYVIYSIAFELVMLNFWSFVSQHFNLLEGKRIFPV
;
A
#
# COMPACT_ATOMS: atom_id res chain seq x y z
N MET A 1 21.14 19.28 -23.94
CA MET A 1 21.61 19.03 -22.56
C MET A 1 20.52 18.21 -21.87
N THR A 2 20.80 16.95 -21.52
CA THR A 2 19.80 16.09 -20.85
C THR A 2 19.44 16.71 -19.50
N ALA A 3 18.17 16.67 -19.08
CA ALA A 3 17.69 17.27 -17.82
C ALA A 3 18.14 16.49 -16.57
N ALA A 4 18.64 15.26 -16.76
CA ALA A 4 19.12 14.36 -15.71
C ALA A 4 20.17 14.92 -14.72
N PRO A 5 21.21 15.68 -15.13
CA PRO A 5 22.22 16.19 -14.21
C PRO A 5 21.74 17.36 -13.35
N LEU A 6 20.77 18.14 -13.82
CA LEU A 6 20.13 19.20 -13.02
C LEU A 6 19.15 18.60 -12.00
N LEU A 7 18.38 17.59 -12.42
CA LEU A 7 17.44 16.89 -11.55
C LEU A 7 18.14 16.12 -10.43
N ALA A 8 19.25 15.44 -10.74
CA ALA A 8 20.10 14.78 -9.73
C ALA A 8 20.64 15.76 -8.69
N ARG A 9 21.04 16.96 -9.11
CA ARG A 9 21.53 18.01 -8.22
C ARG A 9 20.43 18.59 -7.34
N PHE A 10 19.24 18.80 -7.89
CA PHE A 10 18.08 19.29 -7.14
C PHE A 10 17.60 18.29 -6.08
N LEU A 11 17.60 17.00 -6.42
CA LEU A 11 17.17 15.92 -5.52
C LEU A 11 18.29 15.41 -4.59
N HIS A 12 19.50 16.00 -4.66
CA HIS A 12 20.68 15.57 -3.90
C HIS A 12 21.07 14.08 -4.08
N VAL A 13 20.80 13.52 -5.27
CA VAL A 13 21.06 12.10 -5.60
C VAL A 13 22.26 11.97 -6.54
N ARG A 14 23.05 10.88 -6.43
CA ARG A 14 24.09 10.63 -7.43
C ARG A 14 23.46 10.32 -8.78
N ARG A 15 24.12 10.70 -9.89
CA ARG A 15 23.60 10.42 -11.24
C ARG A 15 23.35 8.93 -11.49
N SER A 16 24.14 8.05 -10.87
CA SER A 16 23.98 6.58 -10.94
C SER A 16 22.76 6.06 -10.17
N GLU A 17 22.22 6.84 -9.23
CA GLU A 17 21.09 6.49 -8.36
C GLU A 17 19.78 7.15 -8.84
N LEU A 18 19.87 8.13 -9.76
CA LEU A 18 18.74 8.94 -10.23
C LEU A 18 17.65 8.07 -10.86
N ASP A 19 18.00 7.20 -11.82
CA ASP A 19 17.02 6.38 -12.53
C ASP A 19 16.25 5.45 -11.59
N ARG A 20 16.96 4.84 -10.64
CA ARG A 20 16.38 3.99 -9.60
C ARG A 20 15.45 4.78 -8.69
N THR A 21 15.87 5.97 -8.29
CA THR A 21 15.08 6.86 -7.44
C THR A 21 13.80 7.30 -8.13
N LEU A 22 13.89 7.72 -9.40
CA LEU A 22 12.72 8.09 -10.19
C LEU A 22 11.78 6.91 -10.42
N GLN A 23 12.30 5.70 -10.65
CA GLN A 23 11.49 4.51 -10.82
C GLN A 23 10.71 4.18 -9.53
N VAL A 24 11.38 4.18 -8.37
CA VAL A 24 10.71 3.89 -7.10
C VAL A 24 9.75 5.01 -6.70
N ALA A 25 10.12 6.28 -6.91
CA ALA A 25 9.24 7.41 -6.65
C ALA A 25 8.01 7.39 -7.55
N GLY A 26 8.18 7.13 -8.85
CA GLY A 26 7.06 6.97 -9.79
C GLY A 26 6.16 5.80 -9.40
N PHE A 27 6.75 4.67 -9.00
CA PHE A 27 5.99 3.52 -8.50
C PHE A 27 5.23 3.85 -7.20
N ALA A 28 5.85 4.58 -6.27
CA ALA A 28 5.22 5.04 -5.03
C ALA A 28 4.02 5.95 -5.30
N ILE A 29 4.15 6.89 -6.26
CA ILE A 29 3.07 7.80 -6.65
C ILE A 29 1.91 7.01 -7.26
N LEU A 30 2.20 6.11 -8.21
CA LEU A 30 1.18 5.28 -8.84
C LEU A 30 0.45 4.40 -7.83
N LEU A 31 1.20 3.72 -6.96
CA LEU A 31 0.65 2.85 -5.92
C LEU A 31 -0.17 3.67 -4.92
N GLY A 32 0.39 4.78 -4.44
CA GLY A 32 -0.28 5.69 -3.51
C GLY A 32 -1.60 6.21 -4.08
N TRP A 33 -1.61 6.76 -5.29
CA TRP A 33 -2.83 7.27 -5.91
C TRP A 33 -3.89 6.18 -6.12
N ALA A 34 -3.50 5.03 -6.65
CA ALA A 34 -4.43 3.92 -6.87
C ALA A 34 -5.08 3.48 -5.54
N MET A 35 -4.27 3.33 -4.51
CA MET A 35 -4.73 2.82 -3.22
C MET A 35 -5.51 3.85 -2.42
N TYR A 36 -5.07 5.11 -2.36
CA TYR A 36 -5.81 6.16 -1.65
C TYR A 36 -7.15 6.48 -2.31
N THR A 37 -7.24 6.43 -3.64
CA THR A 37 -8.51 6.65 -4.34
C THR A 37 -9.54 5.59 -3.96
N ALA A 38 -9.15 4.31 -4.00
CA ALA A 38 -10.04 3.22 -3.63
C ALA A 38 -10.32 3.16 -2.11
N PHE A 39 -9.36 3.56 -1.26
CA PHE A 39 -9.57 3.70 0.18
C PHE A 39 -10.65 4.77 0.47
N ASN A 40 -10.53 5.95 -0.13
CA ASN A 40 -11.51 7.02 0.06
C ASN A 40 -12.91 6.62 -0.45
N ALA A 41 -12.99 5.93 -1.58
CA ALA A 41 -14.25 5.43 -2.12
C ALA A 41 -14.92 4.40 -1.19
N THR A 42 -14.16 3.41 -0.71
CA THR A 42 -14.68 2.38 0.20
C THR A 42 -15.06 2.96 1.56
N GLN A 43 -14.31 3.93 2.07
CA GLN A 43 -14.66 4.66 3.29
C GLN A 43 -15.95 5.47 3.13
N ALA A 44 -16.15 6.14 1.98
CA ALA A 44 -17.38 6.87 1.71
C ALA A 44 -18.60 5.94 1.66
N ILE A 45 -18.46 4.76 1.04
CA ILE A 45 -19.50 3.72 1.01
C ILE A 45 -19.81 3.23 2.44
N PHE A 46 -18.77 2.94 3.22
CA PHE A 46 -18.91 2.54 4.62
C PHE A 46 -19.66 3.59 5.45
N LEU A 47 -19.28 4.86 5.33
CA LEU A 47 -19.91 5.98 6.02
C LEU A 47 -21.38 6.15 5.63
N ASN A 48 -21.71 5.97 4.36
CA ASN A 48 -23.08 6.10 3.86
C ASN A 48 -23.97 4.94 4.31
N LYS A 49 -23.46 3.71 4.27
CA LYS A 49 -24.26 2.49 4.51
C LYS A 49 -24.25 2.02 5.96
N ALA A 50 -23.08 1.95 6.61
CA ALA A 50 -22.93 1.47 7.98
C ALA A 50 -22.93 2.59 9.01
N GLY A 51 -22.53 3.81 8.61
CA GLY A 51 -22.55 4.99 9.47
C GLY A 51 -21.35 5.14 10.40
N PRO A 52 -21.12 6.36 10.95
CA PRO A 52 -19.94 6.65 11.78
C PRO A 52 -19.88 5.86 13.10
N HIS A 53 -21.02 5.43 13.62
CA HIS A 53 -21.11 4.65 14.87
C HIS A 53 -20.46 3.26 14.74
N ALA A 54 -20.23 2.77 13.51
CA ALA A 54 -19.55 1.51 13.26
C ALA A 54 -18.01 1.61 13.31
N TYR A 55 -17.43 2.81 13.37
CA TYR A 55 -15.96 2.99 13.42
C TYR A 55 -15.26 2.29 14.59
N PRO A 56 -15.76 2.38 15.84
CA PRO A 56 -15.11 1.70 16.95
C PRO A 56 -14.99 0.18 16.71
N LEU A 57 -16.05 -0.43 16.19
CA LEU A 57 -16.05 -1.85 15.83
C LEU A 57 -15.08 -2.13 14.67
N PHE A 58 -15.08 -1.28 13.65
CA PHE A 58 -14.14 -1.37 12.53
C PHE A 58 -12.69 -1.40 13.01
N PHE A 59 -12.29 -0.49 13.91
CA PHE A 59 -10.91 -0.45 14.41
C PHE A 59 -10.54 -1.69 15.24
N VAL A 60 -11.47 -2.20 16.06
CA VAL A 60 -11.25 -3.44 16.81
C VAL A 60 -11.05 -4.62 15.86
N VAL A 61 -11.95 -4.79 14.88
CA VAL A 61 -11.87 -5.86 13.89
C VAL A 61 -10.60 -5.74 13.05
N LEU A 62 -10.26 -4.53 12.60
CA LEU A 62 -9.06 -4.25 11.82
C LEU A 62 -7.81 -4.62 12.62
N ALA A 63 -7.68 -4.19 13.87
CA ALA A 63 -6.52 -4.50 14.70
C ALA A 63 -6.33 -6.02 14.89
N LEU A 64 -7.42 -6.73 15.18
CA LEU A 64 -7.40 -8.18 15.35
C LEU A 64 -7.07 -8.94 14.05
N ALA A 65 -7.46 -8.39 12.89
CA ALA A 65 -7.22 -9.01 11.60
C ALA A 65 -5.83 -8.68 11.03
N VAL A 66 -5.35 -7.44 11.19
CA VAL A 66 -4.08 -6.98 10.63
C VAL A 66 -2.91 -7.69 11.31
N TRP A 67 -2.93 -7.85 12.63
CA TRP A 67 -1.78 -8.42 13.35
C TRP A 67 -1.39 -9.84 12.87
N PRO A 68 -2.31 -10.81 12.78
CA PRO A 68 -2.02 -12.13 12.20
C PRO A 68 -1.55 -12.04 10.73
N MET A 69 -2.15 -11.15 9.95
CA MET A 69 -1.82 -10.99 8.53
C MET A 69 -0.41 -10.44 8.33
N VAL A 70 0.02 -9.50 9.17
CA VAL A 70 1.40 -8.97 9.17
C VAL A 70 2.39 -10.06 9.58
N ALA A 71 2.06 -10.90 10.56
CA ALA A 71 2.89 -12.04 10.94
C ALA A 71 3.04 -13.05 9.78
N LEU A 72 1.93 -13.39 9.11
CA LEU A 72 1.91 -14.26 7.93
C LEU A 72 2.76 -13.66 6.79
N GLN A 73 2.63 -12.35 6.55
CA GLN A 73 3.43 -11.63 5.58
C GLN A 73 4.91 -11.67 5.93
N GLY A 74 5.29 -11.52 7.20
CA GLY A 74 6.67 -11.66 7.66
C GLY A 74 7.27 -13.04 7.35
N VAL A 75 6.49 -14.11 7.54
CA VAL A 75 6.90 -15.48 7.17
C VAL A 75 7.06 -15.61 5.66
N LEU A 76 6.11 -15.10 4.88
CA LEU A 76 6.14 -15.13 3.42
C LEU A 76 7.37 -14.39 2.87
N THR A 77 7.66 -13.22 3.44
CA THR A 77 8.82 -12.39 3.08
C THR A 77 10.14 -13.10 3.41
N ARG A 78 10.23 -13.79 4.55
CA ARG A 78 11.41 -14.62 4.89
C ARG A 78 11.63 -15.76 3.90
N ARG A 79 10.56 -16.38 3.39
CA ARG A 79 10.64 -17.53 2.47
C ARG A 79 10.90 -17.15 1.02
N LEU A 80 10.24 -16.11 0.52
CA LEU A 80 10.28 -15.73 -0.90
C LEU A 80 11.29 -14.61 -1.21
N GLY A 81 11.74 -13.88 -0.18
CA GLY A 81 12.43 -12.62 -0.33
C GLY A 81 11.46 -11.46 -0.60
N VAL A 82 11.86 -10.24 -0.24
CA VAL A 82 10.99 -9.05 -0.26
C VAL A 82 10.44 -8.73 -1.64
N GLY A 83 11.27 -8.80 -2.70
CA GLY A 83 10.83 -8.47 -4.05
C GLY A 83 9.73 -9.40 -4.59
N ARG A 84 9.84 -10.72 -4.33
CA ARG A 84 8.81 -11.70 -4.73
C ARG A 84 7.56 -11.58 -3.85
N ALA A 85 7.73 -11.36 -2.55
CA ALA A 85 6.62 -11.14 -1.63
C ALA A 85 5.82 -9.88 -1.98
N LEU A 86 6.48 -8.78 -2.33
CA LEU A 86 5.83 -7.56 -2.80
C LEU A 86 5.02 -7.83 -4.07
N ARG A 87 5.62 -8.50 -5.07
CA ARG A 87 4.91 -8.84 -6.32
C ARG A 87 3.66 -9.68 -6.07
N LEU A 88 3.77 -10.71 -5.22
CA LEU A 88 2.63 -11.52 -4.82
C LEU A 88 1.55 -10.69 -4.13
N THR A 89 1.94 -9.79 -3.23
CA THR A 89 1.00 -8.90 -2.54
C THR A 89 0.26 -7.99 -3.52
N LEU A 90 0.96 -7.43 -4.51
CA LEU A 90 0.36 -6.60 -5.55
C LEU A 90 -0.63 -7.39 -6.43
N VAL A 91 -0.28 -8.62 -6.81
CA VAL A 91 -1.17 -9.50 -7.58
C VAL A 91 -2.42 -9.83 -6.77
N LEU A 92 -2.27 -10.21 -5.50
CA LEU A 92 -3.40 -10.48 -4.62
C LEU A 92 -4.29 -9.25 -4.45
N ASN A 93 -3.70 -8.06 -4.28
CA ASN A 93 -4.46 -6.82 -4.15
C ASN A 93 -5.23 -6.49 -5.44
N ALA A 94 -4.60 -6.66 -6.60
CA ALA A 94 -5.24 -6.47 -7.91
C ALA A 94 -6.41 -7.44 -8.16
N VAL A 95 -6.38 -8.65 -7.57
CA VAL A 95 -7.47 -9.63 -7.63
C VAL A 95 -8.56 -9.36 -6.60
N ILE A 96 -8.19 -8.94 -5.38
CA ILE A 96 -9.16 -8.63 -4.32
C ILE A 96 -10.04 -7.44 -4.71
N ALA A 97 -9.49 -6.42 -5.35
CA ALA A 97 -10.25 -5.23 -5.74
C ALA A 97 -11.52 -5.53 -6.58
N PRO A 98 -11.46 -6.25 -7.72
CA PRO A 98 -12.65 -6.60 -8.49
C PRO A 98 -13.58 -7.57 -7.74
N ILE A 99 -13.04 -8.47 -6.91
CA ILE A 99 -13.87 -9.36 -6.08
C ILE A 99 -14.73 -8.55 -5.11
N LEU A 100 -14.12 -7.59 -4.39
CA LEU A 100 -14.83 -6.73 -3.45
C LEU A 100 -15.88 -5.87 -4.16
N TYR A 101 -15.56 -5.37 -5.36
CA TYR A 101 -16.53 -4.67 -6.20
C TYR A 101 -17.73 -5.55 -6.54
N ILE A 102 -17.50 -6.78 -7.02
CA ILE A 102 -18.57 -7.73 -7.37
C ILE A 102 -19.42 -8.07 -6.14
N VAL A 103 -18.78 -8.35 -4.99
CA VAL A 103 -19.48 -8.66 -3.73
C VAL A 103 -20.39 -7.51 -3.31
N TYR A 104 -19.89 -6.27 -3.37
CA TYR A 104 -20.69 -5.08 -3.08
C TYR A 104 -21.82 -4.88 -4.10
N PHE A 105 -21.54 -5.11 -5.39
CA PHE A 105 -22.53 -4.99 -6.46
C PHE A 105 -23.71 -5.97 -6.29
N ILE A 106 -23.46 -7.17 -5.77
CA ILE A 106 -24.50 -8.16 -5.49
C ILE A 106 -25.35 -7.74 -4.28
N SER A 107 -24.74 -7.11 -3.27
CA SER A 107 -25.44 -6.70 -2.05
C SER A 107 -24.85 -5.43 -1.44
N GLU A 108 -25.64 -4.36 -1.46
CA GLU A 108 -25.29 -3.07 -0.84
C GLU A 108 -25.68 -3.01 0.65
N ALA A 109 -25.82 -4.15 1.32
CA ALA A 109 -26.20 -4.20 2.73
C ALA A 109 -25.11 -3.54 3.62
N PRO A 110 -25.47 -2.91 4.76
CA PRO A 110 -24.50 -2.30 5.66
C PRO A 110 -23.39 -3.24 6.14
N SER A 111 -23.71 -4.52 6.37
CA SER A 111 -22.74 -5.54 6.76
C SER A 111 -21.73 -5.86 5.65
N VAL A 112 -22.16 -5.80 4.38
CA VAL A 112 -21.28 -5.99 3.22
C VAL A 112 -20.37 -4.79 3.05
N ALA A 113 -20.91 -3.57 3.14
CA ALA A 113 -20.11 -2.34 3.10
C ALA A 113 -19.04 -2.31 4.22
N PHE A 114 -19.43 -2.72 5.44
CA PHE A 114 -18.50 -2.89 6.56
C PHE A 114 -17.38 -3.89 6.23
N SER A 115 -17.75 -5.07 5.75
CA SER A 115 -16.79 -6.16 5.47
C SER A 115 -15.84 -5.80 4.33
N VAL A 116 -16.36 -5.18 3.26
CA VAL A 116 -15.55 -4.68 2.13
C VAL A 116 -14.54 -3.66 2.61
N TYR A 117 -14.94 -2.72 3.46
CA TYR A 117 -14.03 -1.71 3.99
C TYR A 117 -12.95 -2.32 4.89
N VAL A 118 -13.29 -3.29 5.75
CA VAL A 118 -12.30 -4.03 6.55
C VAL A 118 -11.30 -4.77 5.68
N ILE A 119 -11.77 -5.58 4.72
CA ILE A 119 -10.90 -6.40 3.86
C ILE A 119 -9.98 -5.51 3.03
N TYR A 120 -10.53 -4.42 2.47
CA TYR A 120 -9.76 -3.46 1.71
C TYR A 120 -8.69 -2.78 2.57
N SER A 121 -9.03 -2.38 3.80
CA SER A 121 -8.09 -1.75 4.74
C SER A 121 -6.95 -2.69 5.13
N ILE A 122 -7.23 -3.98 5.37
CA ILE A 122 -6.18 -4.98 5.62
C ILE A 122 -5.26 -5.10 4.40
N ALA A 123 -5.84 -5.21 3.20
CA ALA A 123 -5.07 -5.33 1.98
C ALA A 123 -4.21 -4.08 1.72
N PHE A 124 -4.72 -2.90 2.07
CA PHE A 124 -4.01 -1.63 2.02
C PHE A 124 -2.78 -1.62 2.93
N GLU A 125 -2.97 -1.95 4.21
CA GLU A 125 -1.89 -1.98 5.20
C GLU A 125 -0.76 -2.94 4.78
N LEU A 126 -1.12 -4.14 4.31
CA LEU A 126 -0.13 -5.13 3.87
C LEU A 126 0.67 -4.65 2.67
N VAL A 127 0.04 -4.00 1.68
CA VAL A 127 0.77 -3.45 0.53
C VAL A 127 1.74 -2.36 0.98
N MET A 128 1.30 -1.43 1.84
CA MET A 128 2.15 -0.35 2.34
C MET A 128 3.34 -0.89 3.14
N LEU A 129 3.12 -1.86 4.03
CA LEU A 129 4.19 -2.48 4.81
C LEU A 129 5.22 -3.20 3.92
N ASN A 130 4.78 -3.99 2.94
CA ASN A 130 5.70 -4.67 2.03
C ASN A 130 6.41 -3.69 1.08
N PHE A 131 5.72 -2.63 0.67
CA PHE A 131 6.31 -1.57 -0.16
C PHE A 131 7.46 -0.89 0.59
N TRP A 132 7.24 -0.44 1.82
CA TRP A 132 8.31 0.19 2.62
C TRP A 132 9.43 -0.78 2.98
N SER A 133 9.10 -2.05 3.22
CA SER A 133 10.11 -3.11 3.37
C SER A 133 10.96 -3.29 2.10
N PHE A 134 10.36 -3.18 0.91
CA PHE A 134 11.09 -3.21 -0.35
C PHE A 134 11.97 -1.98 -0.52
N VAL A 135 11.44 -0.78 -0.30
CA VAL A 135 12.19 0.48 -0.43
C VAL A 135 13.40 0.50 0.49
N SER A 136 13.25 0.08 1.75
CA SER A 136 14.35 0.04 2.73
C SER A 136 15.47 -0.96 2.39
N GLN A 137 15.19 -1.98 1.59
CA GLN A 137 16.22 -2.88 1.05
C GLN A 137 16.82 -2.38 -0.27
N HIS A 138 16.07 -1.57 -1.02
CA HIS A 138 16.46 -1.09 -2.34
C HIS A 138 17.39 0.14 -2.30
N PHE A 139 17.30 0.94 -1.23
CA PHE A 139 18.19 2.06 -0.94
C PHE A 139 19.02 1.77 0.31
N ASN A 140 20.32 2.02 0.25
CA ASN A 140 21.20 1.88 1.39
C ASN A 140 20.94 3.02 2.41
N LEU A 141 21.19 2.79 3.70
CA LEU A 141 20.98 3.79 4.77
C LEU A 141 21.71 5.12 4.50
N LEU A 142 22.87 5.06 3.87
CA LEU A 142 23.66 6.25 3.47
C LEU A 142 23.07 6.98 2.26
N GLU A 143 22.35 6.28 1.39
CA GLU A 143 21.62 6.87 0.25
C GLU A 143 20.33 7.53 0.76
N GLY A 144 19.60 6.84 1.64
CA GLY A 144 18.38 7.36 2.27
C GLY A 144 18.62 8.66 3.05
N LYS A 145 19.69 8.76 3.84
CA LYS A 145 20.05 9.99 4.58
C LYS A 145 20.39 11.19 3.69
N ARG A 146 20.78 10.97 2.42
CA ARG A 146 21.07 12.06 1.47
C ARG A 146 19.80 12.57 0.80
N ILE A 147 18.86 11.66 0.52
CA ILE A 147 17.58 11.98 -0.13
C ILE A 147 16.60 12.61 0.87
N PHE A 148 16.57 12.08 2.10
CA PHE A 148 15.73 12.56 3.20
C PHE A 148 16.61 12.92 4.41
N PRO A 149 17.20 14.12 4.45
CA PRO A 149 17.94 14.59 5.61
C PRO A 149 16.94 14.88 6.74
N VAL A 150 16.80 13.92 7.65
CA VAL A 150 16.12 14.11 8.94
C VAL A 150 17.18 14.33 10.02
#